data_AF-A0A927RVH8-F1
#
_entry.id   AF-A0A927RVH8-F1
#
_cell.length_a   1.000
_cell.length_b   1.000
_cell.length_c   1.000
_cell.angle_alpha   90.00
_cell.angle_beta   90.00
_cell.angle_gamma   90.00
#
_symmetry.space_group_name_H-M   'P 1'
#
loop_
_entity.id
_entity.type
_entity.pdbx_description
1 polymer ?
#
loop_
_entity_poly.entity_id
_entity_poly.type
_entity_poly.pdbx_seq_one_letter_code
_entity_poly.pdbx_strand_id
1 'polypeptide(L)'
;MKLLIISDYPWNKNNSFGKVFTDLFSGMDDIEILNIYCMSGLPNTEMKNIQYYQISMQQIVANLKNKKNIVGKRVTEQDAGNDLQGSELKLMNMARKTHLRIFSWGRNFLWKIGRWRNQQLIDLVKEFDADIMFTPIYKMPY
;
A
#
# COMPACT_ATOMS: atom_id res chain seq x y z
N MET A 1 -7.39 20.84 -1.69
CA MET A 1 -7.25 19.93 -2.85
C MET A 1 -7.05 18.52 -2.35
N LYS A 2 -7.72 17.53 -2.94
CA LYS A 2 -7.66 16.13 -2.51
C LYS A 2 -6.83 15.28 -3.46
N LEU A 3 -5.82 14.62 -2.92
CA LEU A 3 -4.86 13.83 -3.67
C LEU A 3 -4.95 12.35 -3.27
N LEU A 4 -5.29 11.50 -4.23
CA LEU A 4 -5.22 10.05 -4.06
C LEU A 4 -3.86 9.55 -4.56
N ILE A 5 -3.07 8.94 -3.69
CA ILE A 5 -1.79 8.32 -4.04
C ILE A 5 -1.93 6.81 -3.96
N ILE A 6 -1.51 6.10 -5.01
CA ILE A 6 -1.46 4.64 -5.02
C ILE A 6 0.01 4.21 -5.10
N SER A 7 0.54 3.60 -4.05
CA SER A 7 1.96 3.25 -3.95
C SER A 7 2.19 1.77 -3.65
N ASP A 8 3.39 1.28 -3.95
CA ASP A 8 3.80 -0.04 -3.45
C ASP A 8 4.14 0.05 -1.96
N TYR A 9 4.93 1.06 -1.56
CA TYR A 9 5.48 1.16 -0.21
C TYR A 9 4.63 2.04 0.70
N PRO A 10 4.62 1.79 2.03
CA PRO A 10 4.06 2.72 3.00
C PRO A 10 4.78 4.07 2.92
N TRP A 11 4.06 5.16 3.20
CA TRP A 11 4.67 6.48 3.35
C TRP A 11 5.47 6.54 4.65
N ASN A 12 6.75 6.21 4.55
CA ASN A 12 7.62 6.07 5.71
C ASN A 12 8.94 6.78 5.44
N LYS A 13 9.35 7.67 6.36
CA LYS A 13 10.58 8.47 6.26
C LYS A 13 11.86 7.64 6.16
N ASN A 14 11.79 6.35 6.50
CA ASN A 14 12.90 5.41 6.39
C ASN A 14 13.05 4.79 4.99
N ASN A 15 12.09 4.99 4.08
CA ASN A 15 12.18 4.51 2.70
C ASN A 15 12.22 5.67 1.69
N SER A 16 12.75 5.40 0.49
CA SER A 16 12.94 6.43 -0.54
C SER A 16 11.62 7.03 -1.03
N PHE A 17 10.54 6.23 -1.06
CA PHE A 17 9.21 6.71 -1.45
C PHE A 17 8.72 7.78 -0.47
N GLY A 18 8.70 7.48 0.82
CA GLY A 18 8.24 8.41 1.85
C GLY A 18 9.08 9.68 1.93
N LYS A 19 10.41 9.60 1.72
CA LYS A 19 11.27 10.80 1.65
C LYS A 19 10.89 11.71 0.48
N VAL A 20 10.92 11.17 -0.75
CA VAL A 20 10.62 11.95 -1.96
C VAL A 20 9.22 12.55 -1.91
N PHE A 21 8.23 11.80 -1.46
CA PHE A 21 6.86 12.28 -1.38
C PHE A 21 6.67 13.30 -0.27
N THR A 22 7.36 13.15 0.86
CA THR A 22 7.38 14.20 1.90
C THR A 22 7.98 15.47 1.34
N ASP A 23 9.13 15.41 0.67
CA ASP A 23 9.77 16.60 0.10
C ASP A 23 8.88 17.26 -0.96
N LEU A 24 8.25 16.48 -1.84
CA LEU A 24 7.40 16.97 -2.94
C LEU A 24 6.14 17.70 -2.45
N PHE A 25 5.55 17.21 -1.37
CA PHE A 25 4.29 17.72 -0.82
C PHE A 25 4.47 18.57 0.43
N SER A 26 5.71 18.69 0.94
CA SER A 26 6.03 19.57 2.06
C SER A 26 5.73 21.03 1.70
N GLY A 27 5.12 21.77 2.64
CA GLY A 27 4.71 23.15 2.43
C GLY A 27 3.40 23.34 1.67
N MET A 28 2.72 22.25 1.28
CA MET A 28 1.34 22.31 0.80
C MET A 28 0.38 22.05 1.97
N ASP A 29 -0.06 23.10 2.67
CA ASP A 29 -0.92 22.94 3.85
C ASP A 29 -2.39 22.66 3.48
N ASP A 30 -2.81 23.05 2.27
CA ASP A 30 -4.20 22.96 1.79
C ASP A 30 -4.51 21.66 1.03
N ILE A 31 -3.66 20.63 1.17
CA ILE A 31 -3.88 19.32 0.56
C ILE A 31 -4.31 18.27 1.59
N GLU A 32 -5.29 17.48 1.19
CA GLU A 32 -5.68 16.26 1.89
C GLU A 32 -5.21 15.09 1.04
N ILE A 33 -4.57 14.11 1.67
CA ILE A 33 -3.99 12.97 0.97
C ILE A 33 -4.63 11.68 1.45
N LEU A 34 -5.05 10.85 0.51
CA LEU A 34 -5.34 9.45 0.75
C LEU A 34 -4.25 8.60 0.10
N ASN A 35 -3.46 7.88 0.90
CA ASN A 35 -2.47 6.94 0.37
C ASN A 35 -2.97 5.50 0.49
N ILE A 36 -3.23 4.87 -0.65
CA ILE A 36 -3.51 3.45 -0.78
C ILE A 36 -2.22 2.73 -1.15
N TYR A 37 -1.70 1.87 -0.27
CA TYR A 37 -0.43 1.21 -0.50
C TYR A 37 -0.47 -0.31 -0.39
N CYS A 38 0.37 -0.98 -1.18
CA CYS A 38 0.24 -2.43 -1.46
C CYS A 38 1.21 -3.35 -0.68
N MET A 39 2.19 -2.79 0.02
CA MET A 39 3.11 -3.55 0.87
C MET A 39 2.73 -3.48 2.35
N SER A 40 3.06 -4.53 3.09
CA SER A 40 3.02 -4.50 4.56
C SER A 40 3.99 -3.47 5.12
N GLY A 41 3.65 -2.98 6.31
CA GLY A 41 4.36 -1.92 7.00
C GLY A 41 3.46 -0.76 7.39
N LEU A 42 4.00 0.07 8.26
CA LEU A 42 3.30 1.23 8.78
C LEU A 42 3.86 2.52 8.18
N PRO A 43 2.98 3.50 7.93
CA PRO A 43 3.42 4.84 7.62
C PRO A 43 4.18 5.41 8.83
N ASN A 44 5.14 6.29 8.54
CA ASN A 44 5.90 7.02 9.55
C ASN A 44 6.35 8.34 8.93
N THR A 45 5.60 9.40 9.18
CA THR A 45 5.87 10.73 8.65
C THR A 45 5.30 11.78 9.59
N GLU A 46 5.85 12.97 9.52
CA GLU A 46 5.38 14.15 10.26
C GLU A 46 4.35 14.96 9.45
N MET A 47 4.13 14.56 8.19
CA MET A 47 3.10 15.14 7.33
C MET A 47 1.71 14.97 7.94
N LYS A 48 0.95 16.07 7.97
CA LYS A 48 -0.45 16.10 8.42
C LYS A 48 -1.40 15.83 7.25
N ASN A 49 -2.67 15.61 7.57
CA ASN A 49 -3.76 15.45 6.59
C ASN A 49 -3.59 14.26 5.63
N ILE A 50 -2.89 13.20 6.06
CA ILE A 50 -2.74 11.97 5.30
C ILE A 50 -3.55 10.85 5.95
N GLN A 51 -4.44 10.25 5.17
CA GLN A 51 -5.15 9.02 5.49
C GLN A 51 -4.47 7.84 4.80
N TYR A 52 -4.46 6.69 5.47
CA TYR A 52 -3.75 5.51 4.98
C TYR A 52 -4.68 4.32 4.84
N TYR A 53 -4.60 3.65 3.70
CA TYR A 53 -5.27 2.38 3.47
C TYR A 53 -4.28 1.36 2.91
N GLN A 54 -4.11 0.25 3.59
CA GLN A 54 -3.14 -0.79 3.22
C GLN A 54 -3.86 -1.97 2.60
N ILE A 55 -3.37 -2.46 1.45
CA ILE A 55 -3.78 -3.71 0.81
C ILE A 55 -2.54 -4.60 0.65
N SER A 56 -2.23 -5.46 1.62
CA SER A 56 -1.01 -6.28 1.54
C SER A 56 -1.22 -7.63 0.85
N MET A 57 -0.13 -8.20 0.32
CA MET A 57 -0.14 -9.57 -0.22
C MET A 57 -0.61 -10.60 0.80
N GLN A 58 -0.25 -10.40 2.07
CA GLN A 58 -0.63 -11.31 3.14
C GLN A 58 -2.14 -11.32 3.36
N GLN A 59 -2.80 -10.16 3.28
CA GLN A 59 -4.25 -10.06 3.38
C GLN A 59 -4.92 -10.77 2.20
N ILE A 60 -4.37 -10.64 0.99
CA ILE A 60 -4.87 -11.36 -0.19
C ILE A 60 -4.77 -12.87 0.02
N VAL A 61 -3.60 -13.36 0.45
CA VAL A 61 -3.40 -14.80 0.73
C VAL A 61 -4.34 -15.27 1.84
N ALA A 62 -4.53 -14.49 2.90
CA ALA A 62 -5.45 -14.81 3.99
C ALA A 62 -6.92 -14.87 3.52
N ASN A 63 -7.33 -13.98 2.62
CA ASN A 63 -8.67 -13.98 2.01
C ASN A 63 -8.89 -15.18 1.08
N LEU A 64 -7.87 -15.58 0.34
CA LEU A 64 -7.95 -16.75 -0.53
C LEU A 64 -8.08 -18.04 0.27
N LYS A 65 -7.40 -18.14 1.42
CA LYS A 65 -7.55 -19.26 2.37
C LYS A 65 -8.92 -19.25 3.07
N ASN A 66 -9.41 -18.08 3.45
CA ASN A 66 -10.71 -17.94 4.09
C ASN A 66 -11.41 -16.66 3.59
N LYS A 67 -12.54 -16.85 2.89
CA LYS A 67 -13.30 -15.76 2.26
C LYS A 67 -13.82 -14.71 3.27
N LYS A 68 -13.89 -15.05 4.57
CA LYS A 68 -14.31 -14.14 5.63
C LYS A 68 -13.27 -13.07 5.98
N ASN A 69 -11.99 -13.31 5.65
CA ASN A 69 -10.94 -12.34 5.90
C ASN A 69 -11.04 -11.21 4.87
N ILE A 70 -11.34 -10.01 5.31
CA ILE A 70 -11.43 -8.85 4.43
C ILE A 70 -10.03 -8.42 4.01
N VAL A 71 -9.88 -8.09 2.73
CA VAL A 71 -8.64 -7.55 2.17
C VAL A 71 -8.66 -6.05 2.30
N GLY A 72 -7.56 -5.44 2.73
CA GLY A 72 -7.51 -4.01 2.91
C GLY A 72 -7.91 -3.56 4.31
N LYS A 73 -7.23 -2.54 4.85
CA LYS A 73 -7.59 -1.91 6.12
C LYS A 73 -7.16 -0.44 6.15
N ARG A 74 -7.91 0.41 6.85
CA ARG A 74 -7.41 1.74 7.26
C ARG A 74 -6.30 1.53 8.28
N VAL A 75 -5.22 2.29 8.15
CA VAL A 75 -4.07 2.20 9.05
C VAL A 75 -4.06 3.41 9.96
N THR A 76 -4.01 3.15 11.26
CA THR A 76 -3.97 4.16 12.33
C THR A 76 -2.74 3.93 13.20
N GLU A 77 -2.40 4.89 14.06
CA GLU A 77 -1.26 4.77 14.98
C GLU A 77 -1.36 3.55 15.91
N GLN A 78 -2.58 3.04 16.14
CA GLN A 78 -2.84 1.85 16.95
C GLN A 78 -2.38 0.54 16.28
N ASP A 79 -2.11 0.55 14.96
CA ASP A 79 -1.63 -0.62 14.22
C ASP A 79 -0.13 -0.94 14.46
N ALA A 80 0.58 -0.11 15.25
CA ALA A 80 2.01 -0.24 15.60
C ALA A 80 2.44 -1.63 16.09
N GLY A 81 1.55 -2.39 16.73
CA GLY A 81 1.86 -3.68 17.33
C GLY A 81 1.84 -4.89 16.38
N ASN A 82 1.30 -4.76 15.15
CA ASN A 82 1.08 -5.87 14.21
C ASN A 82 1.90 -5.75 12.92
N ASP A 83 3.12 -5.23 13.01
CA ASP A 83 3.95 -5.00 11.83
C ASP A 83 4.51 -6.31 11.23
N LEU A 84 3.79 -6.86 10.25
CA LEU A 84 4.20 -8.03 9.49
C LEU A 84 5.13 -7.69 8.30
N GLN A 85 5.63 -6.45 8.21
CA GLN A 85 6.51 -6.00 7.12
C GLN A 85 7.73 -6.93 6.95
N GLY A 86 8.30 -7.43 8.04
CA GLY A 86 9.51 -8.26 8.01
C GLY A 86 9.37 -9.56 7.20
N SER A 87 8.20 -10.19 7.19
CA SER A 87 8.01 -11.45 6.45
C SER A 87 7.75 -11.20 4.96
N GLU A 88 7.00 -10.15 4.61
CA GLU A 88 6.79 -9.77 3.20
C GLU A 88 8.08 -9.28 2.55
N LEU A 89 8.89 -8.46 3.26
CA LEU A 89 10.18 -8.02 2.76
C LEU A 89 11.15 -9.19 2.51
N LYS A 90 11.19 -10.18 3.41
CA LYS A 90 12.01 -11.38 3.23
C LYS A 90 11.59 -12.15 1.98
N LEU A 91 10.29 -12.34 1.78
CA LEU A 91 9.76 -13.04 0.61
C LEU A 91 10.06 -12.29 -0.69
N MET A 92 9.90 -10.96 -0.70
CA MET A 92 10.25 -10.12 -1.84
C MET A 92 11.76 -10.11 -2.12
N ASN A 93 12.60 -10.05 -1.09
CA ASN A 93 14.05 -10.10 -1.25
C ASN A 93 14.52 -11.46 -1.77
N MET A 94 13.91 -12.56 -1.32
CA MET A 94 14.17 -13.89 -1.84
C MET A 94 13.75 -14.02 -3.30
N ALA A 95 12.56 -13.49 -3.67
CA ALA A 95 12.10 -13.45 -5.06
C ALA A 95 13.06 -12.64 -5.95
N ARG A 96 13.55 -11.48 -5.48
CA ARG A 96 14.55 -10.68 -6.20
C ARG A 96 15.86 -11.43 -6.41
N LYS A 97 16.39 -12.08 -5.36
CA LYS A 97 17.67 -12.81 -5.43
C LYS A 97 17.62 -14.02 -6.36
N THR A 98 16.48 -14.69 -6.40
CA THR A 98 16.36 -15.95 -7.16
C THR A 98 16.07 -15.71 -8.65
N HIS A 99 15.71 -14.49 -9.07
CA HIS A 99 15.31 -14.17 -10.46
C HIS A 99 14.25 -15.14 -11.05
N LEU A 100 13.52 -15.83 -10.18
CA LEU A 100 12.58 -16.86 -10.60
C LEU A 100 11.27 -16.20 -11.00
N ARG A 101 11.03 -16.14 -12.31
CA ARG A 101 9.79 -15.62 -12.94
C ARG A 101 8.51 -16.18 -12.33
N ILE A 102 8.58 -17.39 -11.76
CA ILE A 102 7.45 -18.03 -11.07
C ILE A 102 6.92 -17.21 -9.89
N PHE A 103 7.77 -16.48 -9.16
CA PHE A 103 7.32 -15.62 -8.06
C PHE A 103 6.56 -14.41 -8.59
N SER A 104 7.05 -13.79 -9.67
CA SER A 104 6.36 -12.69 -10.34
C SER A 104 5.01 -13.13 -10.89
N TRP A 105 4.94 -14.31 -11.52
CA TRP A 105 3.67 -14.88 -11.99
C TRP A 105 2.73 -15.24 -10.85
N GLY A 106 3.22 -15.88 -9.79
CA GLY A 106 2.42 -16.23 -8.61
C GLY A 106 1.85 -14.98 -7.94
N ARG A 107 2.65 -13.93 -7.78
CA ARG A 107 2.19 -12.63 -7.27
C ARG A 107 1.08 -12.05 -8.15
N ASN A 108 1.31 -11.96 -9.46
CA ASN A 108 0.31 -11.42 -10.39
C ASN A 108 -0.98 -12.25 -10.39
N PHE A 109 -0.84 -13.57 -10.27
CA PHE A 109 -1.97 -14.48 -10.15
C PHE A 109 -2.77 -14.20 -8.87
N LEU A 110 -2.11 -14.08 -7.72
CA LEU A 110 -2.74 -13.75 -6.43
C LEU A 110 -3.51 -12.42 -6.49
N TRP A 111 -2.95 -11.37 -7.11
CA TRP A 111 -3.64 -10.09 -7.29
C TRP A 111 -4.84 -10.18 -8.24
N LYS A 112 -4.81 -11.07 -9.24
CA LYS A 112 -5.95 -11.29 -10.13
C LYS A 112 -7.11 -12.03 -9.45
N ILE A 113 -6.81 -13.03 -8.63
CA ILE A 113 -7.85 -13.85 -7.96
C ILE A 113 -8.27 -13.31 -6.59
N GLY A 114 -7.44 -12.46 -5.98
CA GLY A 114 -7.68 -11.87 -4.68
C GLY A 114 -8.90 -10.96 -4.68
N ARG A 115 -9.74 -11.04 -3.64
CA ARG A 115 -10.94 -10.20 -3.50
C ARG A 115 -10.59 -8.84 -2.87
N TRP A 116 -9.57 -8.18 -3.39
CA TRP A 116 -9.12 -6.86 -2.93
C TRP A 116 -10.11 -5.75 -3.31
N ARG A 117 -10.81 -5.89 -4.44
CA ARG A 117 -11.89 -4.99 -4.84
C ARG A 117 -13.16 -5.33 -4.04
N ASN A 118 -13.25 -4.75 -2.85
CA ASN A 118 -14.42 -4.86 -1.98
C ASN A 118 -15.15 -3.52 -1.84
N GLN A 119 -16.32 -3.57 -1.20
CA GLN A 119 -17.17 -2.39 -1.02
C GLN A 119 -16.50 -1.32 -0.15
N GLN A 120 -15.73 -1.71 0.87
CA GLN A 120 -15.03 -0.76 1.74
C GLN A 120 -14.02 0.11 0.98
N LEU A 121 -13.26 -0.49 0.06
CA LEU A 121 -12.34 0.24 -0.81
C LEU A 121 -13.08 1.17 -1.77
N ILE A 122 -14.19 0.70 -2.35
CA ILE A 122 -15.01 1.49 -3.28
C ILE A 122 -15.60 2.69 -2.55
N ASP A 123 -16.16 2.49 -1.36
CA ASP A 123 -16.76 3.55 -0.56
C ASP A 123 -15.71 4.54 -0.10
N LEU A 124 -14.54 4.07 0.36
CA LEU A 124 -13.43 4.95 0.72
C LEU A 124 -13.01 5.87 -0.43
N VAL A 125 -12.87 5.33 -1.64
CA VAL A 125 -12.46 6.13 -2.81
C VAL A 125 -13.55 7.12 -3.21
N LYS A 126 -14.83 6.71 -3.14
CA LYS A 126 -15.98 7.59 -3.44
C LYS A 126 -16.19 8.68 -2.39
N GLU A 127 -16.02 8.36 -1.11
CA GLU A 127 -16.13 9.31 0.01
C GLU A 127 -15.00 10.32 -0.04
N PHE A 128 -13.78 9.87 -0.36
CA PHE A 128 -12.64 10.76 -0.47
C PHE A 128 -12.82 11.73 -1.64
N ASP A 129 -13.30 11.27 -2.79
CA ASP A 129 -13.60 12.10 -3.98
C ASP A 129 -12.38 12.95 -4.40
N ALA A 130 -11.32 12.27 -4.84
CA ALA A 130 -10.04 12.92 -5.14
C ALA A 130 -10.11 13.79 -6.41
N ASP A 131 -9.52 14.98 -6.34
CA ASP A 131 -9.32 15.85 -7.51
C ASP A 131 -8.26 15.26 -8.45
N ILE A 132 -7.20 14.68 -7.88
CA ILE A 132 -6.04 14.18 -8.61
C ILE A 132 -5.67 12.78 -8.09
N MET A 133 -5.37 11.88 -9.02
CA MET A 133 -4.79 10.57 -8.71
C MET A 133 -3.31 10.53 -9.13
N PHE A 134 -2.43 10.18 -8.19
CA PHE A 134 -0.99 10.04 -8.40
C PHE A 134 -0.55 8.58 -8.26
N THR A 135 0.03 8.03 -9.34
CA THR A 135 0.54 6.65 -9.38
C THR A 135 2.02 6.66 -9.75
N PRO A 136 2.94 6.45 -8.79
CA PRO A 136 4.37 6.38 -9.09
C PRO A 136 4.66 5.19 -10.01
N ILE A 137 5.53 5.39 -10.99
CA ILE A 137 5.94 4.30 -11.88
C ILE A 137 7.05 3.50 -11.20
N TYR A 138 6.74 2.25 -10.89
CA TYR A 138 7.72 1.31 -10.33
C TYR A 138 8.32 0.45 -11.42
N LYS A 139 9.65 0.33 -11.43
CA LYS A 139 10.34 -0.66 -12.26
C LYS A 139 10.03 -2.05 -11.72
N MET A 140 9.14 -2.76 -12.39
CA MET A 140 8.87 -4.16 -12.06
C MET A 140 10.11 -4.99 -12.43
N PRO A 141 10.75 -5.69 -11.47
CA PRO A 141 11.80 -6.63 -11.81
C PRO A 141 11.15 -7.83 -12.50
N TYR A 142 11.49 -8.03 -13.77
CA TYR A 142 11.14 -9.22 -14.55
C TYR A 142 11.99 -10.42 -14.12
#